data_AF-A0A9X7U838-F1
#
_entry.id   AF-A0A9X7U838-F1
#
_cell.length_a   1.000
_cell.length_b   1.000
_cell.length_c   1.000
_cell.angle_alpha   90.00
_cell.angle_beta   90.00
_cell.angle_gamma   90.00
#
_symmetry.space_group_name_H-M   'P 1'
#
loop_
_entity.id
_entity.type
_entity.pdbx_description
1 polymer ?
#
loop_
_entity_poly.entity_id
_entity_poly.type
_entity_poly.pdbx_seq_one_letter_code
_entity_poly.pdbx_strand_id
1 'polypeptide(L)'
;MCRRHKKGTQETEALGRSRGGFSTKLHARCDAKGRPLGFVLTPGQSHDIQGFGPLFRLIAHKIEALLADKGYDADAIREELANADVEAVIPAKSNRRDPIPHDREKYRWLLISTEK
;
A
#
# COMPACT_ATOMS: atom_id res chain seq x y z
N MET A 1 33.95 -12.10 -22.51
CA MET A 1 32.69 -12.14 -23.28
C MET A 1 31.67 -11.29 -22.52
N CYS A 2 31.50 -10.02 -22.88
CA CYS A 2 30.59 -9.11 -22.18
C CYS A 2 29.13 -9.45 -22.54
N ARG A 3 28.36 -9.96 -21.58
CA ARG A 3 26.93 -10.23 -21.75
C ARG A 3 26.20 -8.89 -21.97
N ARG A 4 25.60 -8.72 -23.15
CA ARG A 4 24.67 -7.62 -23.44
C ARG A 4 23.42 -7.82 -22.59
N HIS A 5 23.23 -7.00 -21.57
CA HIS A 5 21.95 -6.94 -20.84
C HIS A 5 20.86 -6.52 -21.83
N LYS A 6 19.79 -7.30 -21.95
CA LYS A 6 18.59 -6.87 -22.69
C LYS A 6 18.01 -5.66 -21.96
N LYS A 7 17.77 -4.55 -22.68
CA LYS A 7 17.04 -3.41 -22.12
C LYS A 7 15.60 -3.86 -21.85
N GLY A 8 15.17 -3.86 -20.59
CA GLY A 8 13.77 -4.05 -20.21
C GLY A 8 12.91 -2.93 -20.78
N THR A 9 11.61 -3.20 -20.98
CA THR A 9 10.64 -2.15 -21.32
C THR A 9 10.30 -1.34 -20.07
N GLN A 10 9.74 -0.13 -20.26
CA GLN A 10 9.37 0.75 -19.14
C GLN A 10 8.37 0.09 -18.18
N GLU A 11 7.45 -0.73 -18.72
CA GLU A 11 6.48 -1.48 -17.92
C GLU A 11 7.13 -2.59 -17.09
N THR A 12 8.09 -3.35 -17.65
CA THR A 12 8.78 -4.41 -16.91
C THR A 12 9.63 -3.90 -15.74
N GLU A 13 10.10 -2.65 -15.82
CA GLU A 13 10.95 -2.03 -14.79
C GLU A 13 10.15 -1.14 -13.82
N ALA A 14 8.80 -1.16 -13.90
CA ALA A 14 7.91 -0.31 -13.09
C ALA A 14 8.27 1.19 -13.16
N LEU A 15 8.67 1.68 -14.34
CA LEU A 15 9.04 3.07 -14.57
C LEU A 15 7.83 3.88 -15.06
N GLY A 16 7.40 4.87 -14.29
CA GLY A 16 6.33 5.79 -14.65
C GLY A 16 6.85 7.17 -15.05
N ARG A 17 6.30 7.76 -16.10
CA ARG A 17 6.67 9.12 -16.57
C ARG A 17 6.05 10.22 -15.72
N SER A 18 6.86 11.01 -15.03
CA SER A 18 6.44 12.22 -14.32
C SER A 18 6.96 13.49 -15.01
N ARG A 19 6.50 14.67 -14.55
CA ARG A 19 7.01 15.97 -15.02
C ARG A 19 8.52 16.16 -14.80
N GLY A 20 9.11 15.44 -13.84
CA GLY A 20 10.55 15.48 -13.53
C GLY A 20 11.38 14.34 -14.13
N GLY A 21 10.79 13.48 -14.97
CA GLY A 21 11.45 12.28 -15.51
C GLY A 21 10.80 10.98 -15.05
N PHE A 22 11.50 9.85 -15.16
CA PHE A 22 10.98 8.55 -14.74
C PHE A 22 11.01 8.39 -13.21
N SER A 23 9.95 7.81 -12.66
CA SER A 23 9.74 7.62 -11.23
C SER A 23 9.04 6.28 -10.96
N THR A 24 9.25 5.73 -9.77
CA THR A 24 8.66 4.45 -9.32
C THR A 24 8.15 4.64 -7.90
N LYS A 25 7.02 4.03 -7.57
CA LYS A 25 6.47 3.97 -6.21
C LYS A 25 6.82 2.64 -5.58
N LEU A 26 7.28 2.68 -4.33
CA LEU A 26 7.53 1.51 -3.50
C LEU A 26 6.39 1.36 -2.50
N HIS A 27 5.62 0.29 -2.64
CA HIS A 27 4.62 -0.12 -1.66
C HIS A 27 5.24 -1.18 -0.77
N ALA A 28 5.38 -0.92 0.52
CA ALA A 28 5.93 -1.87 1.47
C ALA A 28 4.87 -2.31 2.46
N ARG A 29 4.85 -3.61 2.75
CA ARG A 29 4.06 -4.19 3.85
C ARG A 29 4.99 -4.52 4.99
N CYS A 30 4.60 -4.18 6.21
CA CYS A 30 5.37 -4.48 7.42
C CYS A 30 4.56 -5.32 8.41
N ASP A 31 5.26 -6.03 9.30
CA ASP A 31 4.64 -6.60 10.50
C ASP A 31 4.37 -5.51 11.57
N ALA A 32 3.72 -5.90 12.67
CA ALA A 32 3.43 -5.00 13.78
C ALA A 32 4.69 -4.44 14.49
N LYS A 33 5.89 -4.99 14.19
CA LYS A 33 7.19 -4.51 14.70
C LYS A 33 7.92 -3.64 13.67
N GLY A 34 7.27 -3.31 12.54
CA GLY A 34 7.85 -2.48 11.48
C GLY A 34 8.80 -3.23 10.53
N ARG A 35 8.89 -4.56 10.60
CA ARG A 35 9.77 -5.34 9.72
C ARG A 35 9.11 -5.52 8.35
N PRO A 36 9.80 -5.17 7.24
CA PRO A 36 9.21 -5.33 5.91
C PRO A 36 9.04 -6.82 5.57
N LEU A 37 7.81 -7.19 5.22
CA LEU A 37 7.39 -8.54 4.86
C LEU A 37 7.20 -8.72 3.35
N GLY A 38 7.25 -7.64 2.58
CA GLY A 38 7.06 -7.68 1.14
C GLY A 38 6.96 -6.27 0.56
N PHE A 39 7.29 -6.16 -0.72
CA PHE A 39 7.21 -4.92 -1.45
C PHE A 39 6.68 -5.14 -2.86
N VAL A 40 6.01 -4.12 -3.40
CA VAL A 40 5.55 -4.05 -4.78
C VAL A 40 6.00 -2.73 -5.34
N LEU A 41 6.62 -2.79 -6.52
CA LEU A 41 7.00 -1.61 -7.29
C LEU A 41 5.92 -1.32 -8.33
N THR A 42 5.47 -0.08 -8.39
CA THR A 42 4.55 0.40 -9.42
C THR A 42 5.14 1.61 -10.13
N PRO A 43 4.78 1.85 -11.41
CA PRO A 43 5.14 3.10 -12.10
C PRO A 43 4.75 4.32 -11.27
N GLY A 44 5.59 5.37 -11.24
CA GLY A 44 5.35 6.53 -10.37
C GLY A 44 4.05 7.31 -10.62
N GLN A 45 3.42 7.14 -11.79
CA GLN A 45 2.09 7.70 -12.09
C GLN A 45 0.94 6.81 -11.63
N SER A 46 1.22 5.59 -11.19
CA SER A 46 0.24 4.65 -10.68
C SER A 46 -0.43 5.20 -9.42
N HIS A 47 -1.74 4.95 -9.29
CA HIS A 47 -2.46 5.26 -8.06
C HIS A 47 -2.05 4.30 -6.95
N ASP A 48 -1.97 4.78 -5.71
CA ASP A 48 -1.48 3.96 -4.59
C ASP A 48 -2.34 2.71 -4.32
N ILE A 49 -3.62 2.78 -4.72
CA ILE A 49 -4.59 1.68 -4.69
C ILE A 49 -4.09 0.46 -5.50
N GLN A 50 -3.33 0.67 -6.58
CA GLN A 50 -2.83 -0.45 -7.41
C GLN A 50 -1.80 -1.32 -6.69
N GLY A 51 -1.06 -0.76 -5.73
CA GLY A 51 -0.11 -1.51 -4.91
C GLY A 51 -0.75 -2.34 -3.80
N PHE A 52 -2.01 -2.05 -3.45
CA PHE A 52 -2.72 -2.69 -2.33
C PHE A 52 -3.03 -4.16 -2.59
N GLY A 53 -3.78 -4.45 -3.65
CA GLY A 53 -4.33 -5.79 -3.91
C GLY A 53 -3.27 -6.90 -3.90
N PRO A 54 -2.14 -6.74 -4.62
CA PRO A 54 -1.07 -7.75 -4.61
C PRO A 54 -0.47 -7.99 -3.21
N LEU A 55 -0.34 -6.96 -2.37
CA LEU A 55 0.22 -7.10 -1.02
C LEU A 55 -0.78 -7.71 -0.03
N PHE A 56 -2.06 -7.33 -0.16
CA PHE A 56 -3.13 -7.77 0.73
C PHE A 56 -3.50 -9.23 0.51
N ARG A 57 -3.75 -9.64 -0.74
CA ARG A 57 -4.25 -11.00 -1.06
C ARG A 57 -3.33 -12.13 -0.61
N LEU A 58 -2.02 -11.87 -0.50
CA LEU A 58 -1.03 -12.84 -0.01
C LEU A 58 -1.20 -13.18 1.49
N ILE A 59 -1.85 -12.32 2.27
CA ILE A 59 -1.98 -12.45 3.72
C ILE A 59 -3.41 -12.26 4.23
N ALA A 60 -4.39 -12.09 3.35
CA ALA A 60 -5.77 -11.80 3.74
C ALA A 60 -6.29 -12.78 4.81
N HIS A 61 -5.92 -14.06 4.73
CA HIS A 61 -6.30 -15.10 5.70
C HIS A 61 -5.45 -15.16 6.99
N LYS A 62 -4.50 -14.24 7.17
CA LYS A 62 -3.51 -14.27 8.27
C LYS A 62 -3.55 -13.04 9.17
N ILE A 63 -4.41 -12.08 8.87
CA ILE A 63 -4.51 -10.82 9.62
C ILE A 63 -5.97 -10.55 9.99
N GLU A 64 -6.18 -9.99 11.17
CA GLU A 64 -7.49 -9.58 11.66
C GLU A 64 -7.75 -8.08 11.42
N ALA A 65 -6.69 -7.29 11.29
CA ALA A 65 -6.76 -5.86 11.03
C ALA A 65 -5.63 -5.41 10.09
N LEU A 66 -5.93 -4.42 9.26
CA LEU A 66 -4.97 -3.76 8.40
C LEU A 66 -4.87 -2.27 8.71
N LEU A 67 -3.65 -1.83 9.01
CA LEU A 67 -3.29 -0.42 9.13
C LEU A 67 -2.75 0.07 7.79
N ALA A 68 -3.36 1.13 7.23
CA ALA A 68 -2.84 1.77 6.03
C ALA A 68 -3.02 3.28 6.05
N ASP A 69 -2.26 3.96 5.18
CA ASP A 69 -2.33 5.41 5.03
C ASP A 69 -3.68 5.88 4.49
N LYS A 70 -4.02 7.14 4.78
CA LYS A 70 -5.20 7.84 4.27
C LYS A 70 -5.34 7.78 2.74
N GLY A 71 -4.23 7.71 1.99
CA GLY A 71 -4.22 7.51 0.54
C GLY A 71 -4.96 6.24 0.07
N TYR A 72 -4.96 5.19 0.90
CA TYR A 72 -5.64 3.91 0.66
C TYR A 72 -7.13 3.93 1.02
N ASP A 73 -7.67 5.07 1.46
CA ASP A 73 -9.10 5.22 1.67
C ASP A 73 -9.83 5.23 0.32
N ALA A 74 -10.32 4.06 -0.07
CA ALA A 74 -11.12 3.82 -1.27
C ALA A 74 -12.19 2.77 -0.96
N ASP A 75 -13.38 2.92 -1.53
CA ASP A 75 -14.50 2.00 -1.26
C ASP A 75 -14.15 0.56 -1.65
N ALA A 76 -13.54 0.37 -2.82
CA ALA A 76 -13.08 -0.95 -3.28
C ALA A 76 -12.09 -1.63 -2.31
N ILE A 77 -11.17 -0.87 -1.68
CA ILE A 77 -10.23 -1.41 -0.69
C ILE A 77 -10.98 -1.85 0.57
N ARG A 78 -11.92 -1.04 1.04
CA ARG A 78 -12.71 -1.36 2.24
C ARG A 78 -13.64 -2.53 2.01
N GLU A 79 -14.25 -2.64 0.84
CA GLU A 79 -15.06 -3.79 0.44
C GLU A 79 -14.19 -5.06 0.39
N GLU A 80 -12.98 -5.00 -0.18
CA GLU A 80 -12.07 -6.14 -0.23
C GLU A 80 -11.62 -6.59 1.17
N LEU A 81 -11.39 -5.64 2.09
CA LEU A 81 -11.10 -5.93 3.49
C LEU A 81 -12.30 -6.54 4.23
N ALA A 82 -13.50 -5.99 4.04
CA ALA A 82 -14.71 -6.50 4.66
C ALA A 82 -15.05 -7.92 4.17
N ASN A 83 -14.89 -8.19 2.87
CA ASN A 83 -15.09 -9.53 2.30
C ASN A 83 -14.09 -10.57 2.82
N ALA A 84 -12.94 -10.12 3.32
CA ALA A 84 -11.92 -10.97 3.92
C ALA A 84 -12.01 -11.03 5.46
N ASP A 85 -13.04 -10.42 6.06
CA ASP A 85 -13.21 -10.28 7.51
C ASP A 85 -12.02 -9.59 8.22
N VAL A 86 -11.43 -8.58 7.55
CA VAL A 86 -10.30 -7.81 8.06
C VAL A 86 -10.74 -6.39 8.43
N GLU A 87 -10.44 -5.96 9.65
CA GLU A 87 -10.73 -4.61 10.14
C GLU A 87 -9.87 -3.56 9.39
N ALA A 88 -10.53 -2.56 8.79
CA ALA A 88 -9.87 -1.47 8.10
C ALA A 88 -9.52 -0.30 9.04
N VAL A 89 -8.28 -0.29 9.57
CA VAL A 89 -7.74 0.83 10.36
C VAL A 89 -7.13 1.87 9.41
N ILE A 90 -7.99 2.53 8.63
CA ILE A 90 -7.59 3.49 7.59
C ILE A 90 -8.28 4.83 7.85
N PRO A 91 -7.54 5.94 7.99
CA PRO A 91 -8.15 7.26 8.13
C PRO A 91 -8.95 7.65 6.90
N ALA A 92 -10.15 8.21 7.12
CA ALA A 92 -10.98 8.70 6.02
C ALA A 92 -10.32 9.90 5.32
N LYS A 93 -10.43 9.95 3.99
CA LYS A 93 -10.03 11.11 3.19
C LYS A 93 -10.84 12.34 3.59
N SER A 94 -10.21 13.51 3.62
CA SER A 94 -10.85 14.77 4.04
C SER A 94 -11.92 15.26 3.06
N ASN A 95 -11.89 14.79 1.81
CA ASN A 95 -12.89 15.08 0.79
C ASN A 95 -13.98 13.99 0.68
N ARG A 96 -14.03 13.01 1.60
CA ARG A 96 -15.07 11.99 1.60
C ARG A 96 -16.39 12.58 2.06
N ARG A 97 -17.46 12.27 1.33
CA ARG A 97 -18.82 12.77 1.63
C ARG A 97 -19.37 12.19 2.94
N ASP A 98 -19.12 10.91 3.18
CA ASP A 98 -19.49 10.20 4.40
C ASP A 98 -18.22 9.67 5.09
N PRO A 99 -17.71 10.35 6.14
CA PRO A 99 -16.50 9.94 6.83
C PRO A 99 -16.72 8.67 7.65
N ILE A 100 -16.04 7.59 7.27
CA ILE A 100 -16.06 6.34 8.03
C ILE A 100 -15.15 6.49 9.28
N PRO A 101 -15.70 6.27 10.50
CA PRO A 101 -14.90 6.24 11.71
C PRO A 101 -13.81 5.17 11.65
N HIS A 102 -12.66 5.46 12.21
CA HIS A 102 -11.59 4.50 12.43
C HIS A 102 -11.04 4.69 13.84
N ASP A 103 -10.46 3.64 14.40
CA ASP A 103 -9.78 3.72 15.69
C ASP A 103 -8.50 4.57 15.56
N ARG A 104 -8.60 5.82 16.00
CA ARG A 104 -7.50 6.79 16.00
C ARG A 104 -6.38 6.40 16.96
N GLU A 105 -6.70 5.69 18.05
CA GLU A 105 -5.70 5.26 19.00
C GLU A 105 -4.88 4.11 18.42
N LYS A 106 -5.52 3.09 17.83
CA LYS A 106 -4.80 2.05 17.06
C LYS A 106 -3.92 2.67 15.98
N TYR A 107 -4.45 3.62 15.20
CA TYR A 107 -3.70 4.30 14.14
C TYR A 107 -2.46 5.05 14.70
N ARG A 108 -2.61 5.75 15.83
CA ARG A 108 -1.55 6.52 16.48
C ARG A 108 -0.50 5.62 17.17
N TRP A 109 -0.92 4.58 17.89
CA TRP A 109 -0.02 3.70 18.64
C TRP A 109 0.88 2.88 17.72
N LEU A 110 0.36 2.35 16.61
CA LEU A 110 1.18 1.61 15.66
C LEU A 110 2.11 2.52 14.82
N LEU A 111 1.76 3.80 14.64
CA LEU A 111 2.67 4.78 14.01
C LEU A 111 3.83 5.21 14.92
N ILE A 112 3.69 5.10 16.24
CA ILE A 112 4.71 5.55 17.21
C ILE A 112 5.57 4.36 17.72
N SER A 113 5.07 3.13 17.66
CA SER A 113 5.83 1.93 18.05
C SER A 113 7.03 1.59 17.13
N THR A 114 7.29 2.39 16.09
CA THR A 114 8.45 2.29 15.19
C THR A 114 9.73 2.93 15.74
N GLU A 115 9.73 3.50 16.95
CA GLU A 115 10.95 3.91 17.67
C GLU A 115 10.93 3.39 19.11
N LYS A 116 11.63 2.27 19.34
CA LYS A 116 12.41 2.01 20.56
C LYS A 116 13.53 1.02 20.26
#